data_AF-A0AA86T911-F1
#
_entry.id   AF-A0AA86T911-F1
#
_cell.length_a   1.000
_cell.length_b   1.000
_cell.length_c   1.000
_cell.angle_alpha   90.00
_cell.angle_beta   90.00
_cell.angle_gamma   90.00
#
_symmetry.space_group_name_H-M   'P 1'
#
loop_
_entity.id
_entity.type
_entity.pdbx_description
1 polymer ?
#
loop_
_entity_poly.entity_id
_entity_poly.type
_entity_poly.pdbx_seq_one_letter_code
_entity_poly.pdbx_strand_id
1 'polypeptide(L)'
;MLSLSPSVTANTLNLKPNNPNDLFLIPSSSSFNRRHSVKPISAIINPYSFKKHQMPPPQQQQVYQPFRPPPEPLPSQYGTLDIAGRIDILANRLGLWYQYAPLITSLIREGFSPPVIEETTGISGVEQNRLIVAAQVRDSLVESNADPGLLGAFETGGAEILYEIRLLSTSQRVAAARFLVENRSDGKAAQELARAMKDFPSRRGDKGWESFDYTLPGDCLSFMYYRQSREHRNPSEQRSSALEQALRVAETEGARKEVLEELEGNGETEDKEEDEESVARVPVVRLRIGEVAEASSVVVLPVCAADEREVLEAPFECRSEGEFGVVVAEKGWGRWVVLPGWDPVVGLGKGGVVVSFADARVLPWKANRWYKEEAILVVADRSEREVGADNGFYLVNGYGDGGGLKVERGFTLKEKGFTECLGTVLLVVRPPKEENDDQLSDEDWE
;
A
#
# COMPACT_ATOMS: atom_id res chain seq x y z
N MET A 1 -31.53 -20.05 61.18
CA MET A 1 -30.88 -20.64 62.36
C MET A 1 -29.39 -20.73 62.07
N LEU A 2 -28.60 -19.97 62.85
CA LEU A 2 -27.26 -20.26 63.40
C LEU A 2 -26.15 -20.69 62.41
N SER A 3 -25.18 -19.83 62.07
CA SER A 3 -24.02 -19.36 62.85
C SER A 3 -22.91 -20.41 63.01
N LEU A 4 -21.69 -20.09 62.56
CA LEU A 4 -20.49 -19.91 63.40
C LEU A 4 -19.21 -19.92 62.55
N SER A 5 -18.44 -18.82 62.63
CA SER A 5 -16.97 -18.81 62.54
C SER A 5 -16.37 -19.29 63.88
N PRO A 6 -15.08 -19.71 63.92
CA PRO A 6 -13.98 -18.82 64.36
C PRO A 6 -12.66 -19.01 63.56
N SER A 7 -11.84 -17.99 63.27
CA SER A 7 -10.77 -17.32 64.07
C SER A 7 -9.58 -18.22 64.45
N VAL A 8 -8.39 -18.09 63.84
CA VAL A 8 -7.21 -17.19 64.10
C VAL A 8 -6.25 -17.68 65.20
N THR A 9 -4.98 -17.89 64.81
CA THR A 9 -3.70 -17.62 65.55
C THR A 9 -2.58 -17.69 64.48
N ALA A 10 -1.80 -16.67 64.08
CA ALA A 10 -1.04 -15.60 64.73
C ALA A 10 0.21 -16.07 65.51
N ASN A 11 1.39 -15.60 65.06
CA ASN A 11 2.68 -15.28 65.74
C ASN A 11 3.86 -15.61 64.79
N THR A 12 4.93 -14.82 64.57
CA THR A 12 5.50 -13.57 65.13
C THR A 12 6.72 -13.24 64.23
N LEU A 13 6.82 -12.09 63.55
CA LEU A 13 7.56 -10.85 63.91
C LEU A 13 8.98 -11.00 64.51
N ASN A 14 10.02 -10.48 63.81
CA ASN A 14 10.79 -9.26 64.18
C ASN A 14 12.08 -9.08 63.34
N LEU A 15 12.22 -7.98 62.58
CA LEU A 15 12.97 -6.71 62.83
C LEU A 15 14.44 -6.73 62.32
N LYS A 16 14.76 -6.09 61.18
CA LYS A 16 15.16 -4.65 60.95
C LYS A 16 16.69 -4.41 61.19
N PRO A 17 17.30 -3.26 60.80
CA PRO A 17 17.50 -2.63 59.47
C PRO A 17 18.95 -2.09 59.29
N ASN A 18 19.32 -1.46 58.16
CA ASN A 18 20.10 -0.19 58.20
C ASN A 18 20.25 0.49 56.82
N ASN A 19 20.39 1.81 56.91
CA ASN A 19 19.98 2.87 55.97
C ASN A 19 21.21 3.48 55.23
N PRO A 20 21.16 4.67 54.58
CA PRO A 20 21.77 4.93 53.27
C PRO A 20 22.76 6.13 53.34
N ASN A 21 22.98 6.79 52.20
CA ASN A 21 23.70 8.04 51.93
C ASN A 21 25.12 7.86 51.41
N ASP A 22 25.35 8.30 50.16
CA ASP A 22 26.00 9.59 49.99
C ASP A 22 25.70 10.21 48.62
N LEU A 23 25.16 11.42 48.71
CA LEU A 23 25.07 12.43 47.67
C LEU A 23 26.42 13.18 47.63
N PHE A 24 27.01 13.36 46.45
CA PHE A 24 27.91 14.49 46.20
C PHE A 24 27.60 15.13 44.83
N LEU A 25 27.59 16.45 44.89
CA LEU A 25 27.17 17.44 43.90
C LEU A 25 28.29 17.78 42.88
N ILE A 26 27.91 17.92 41.59
CA ILE A 26 28.21 19.03 40.63
C ILE A 26 29.71 19.22 40.20
N PRO A 27 30.09 19.54 38.93
CA PRO A 27 29.40 20.46 38.00
C PRO A 27 29.25 20.07 36.52
N SER A 28 28.29 20.79 35.94
CA SER A 28 28.07 21.14 34.54
C SER A 28 29.30 21.55 33.72
N SER A 29 29.40 21.03 32.49
CA SER A 29 29.98 21.75 31.35
C SER A 29 29.48 21.23 29.99
N SER A 30 29.04 22.19 29.17
CA SER A 30 29.07 22.24 27.70
C SER A 30 28.28 21.21 26.87
N SER A 31 27.02 21.57 26.60
CA SER A 31 26.51 21.94 25.27
C SER A 31 27.23 21.37 24.03
N PHE A 32 26.66 20.33 23.42
CA PHE A 32 26.70 20.12 21.97
C PHE A 32 25.30 19.76 21.46
N ASN A 33 24.49 20.80 21.21
CA ASN A 33 23.27 20.70 20.42
C ASN A 33 23.66 20.43 18.95
N ARG A 34 23.69 19.17 18.51
CA ARG A 34 23.54 18.84 17.08
C ARG A 34 22.04 18.86 16.76
N ARG A 35 21.58 20.02 16.28
CA ARG A 35 20.27 20.16 15.64
C ARG A 35 20.22 19.27 14.40
N HIS A 36 19.36 18.26 14.41
CA HIS A 36 18.92 17.61 13.18
C HIS A 36 18.08 18.62 12.38
N SER A 37 18.67 19.23 11.35
CA SER A 37 17.89 20.00 10.38
C SER A 37 17.19 19.02 9.45
N VAL A 38 15.87 18.89 9.58
CA VAL A 38 15.04 18.23 8.57
C VAL A 38 15.01 19.16 7.36
N LYS A 39 15.68 18.76 6.27
CA LYS A 39 15.63 19.46 4.99
C LYS A 39 14.31 19.10 4.29
N PRO A 40 13.56 20.06 3.72
CA PRO A 40 12.42 19.75 2.86
C PRO A 40 12.91 19.13 1.54
N ILE A 41 12.23 18.08 1.12
CA ILE A 41 12.44 17.38 -0.15
C ILE A 41 12.14 18.33 -1.30
N SER A 42 13.16 18.73 -2.06
CA SER A 42 13.03 19.49 -3.30
C SER A 42 13.11 18.54 -4.50
N ALA A 43 12.00 18.35 -5.21
CA ALA A 43 12.01 17.68 -6.51
C ALA A 43 12.55 18.65 -7.58
N ILE A 44 13.70 18.32 -8.17
CA ILE A 44 14.28 19.06 -9.29
C ILE A 44 13.72 18.45 -10.59
N ILE A 45 12.93 19.23 -11.33
CA ILE A 45 12.53 18.92 -12.71
C ILE A 45 13.60 19.51 -13.64
N ASN A 46 14.14 18.66 -14.52
CA ASN A 46 15.14 19.03 -15.53
C ASN A 46 14.68 20.19 -16.43
N PRO A 47 15.55 21.17 -16.75
CA PRO A 47 15.18 22.30 -17.61
C PRO A 47 15.55 22.02 -19.07
N TYR A 48 14.54 21.89 -19.94
CA TYR A 48 14.74 22.12 -21.38
C TYR A 48 13.61 23.01 -21.94
N SER A 49 14.03 24.06 -22.64
CA SER A 49 13.28 25.03 -23.46
C SER A 49 12.56 26.18 -22.75
N PHE A 50 13.34 27.19 -22.33
CA PHE A 50 12.84 28.57 -22.18
C PHE A 50 12.96 29.32 -23.52
N LYS A 51 11.82 29.54 -24.19
CA LYS A 51 11.65 30.66 -25.12
C LYS A 51 11.18 31.89 -24.33
N LYS A 52 11.88 33.01 -24.50
CA LYS A 52 11.60 34.32 -23.91
C LYS A 52 10.19 34.79 -24.26
N HIS A 53 9.35 35.08 -23.27
CA HIS A 53 8.30 36.10 -23.37
C HIS A 53 8.09 36.82 -22.03
N GLN A 54 7.63 38.07 -22.17
CA GLN A 54 7.76 39.21 -21.25
C GLN A 54 7.02 39.05 -19.91
N MET A 55 7.55 39.67 -18.86
CA MET A 55 6.91 39.77 -17.54
C MET A 55 5.68 40.70 -17.60
N PRO A 56 4.49 40.29 -17.09
CA PRO A 56 3.41 41.19 -16.75
C PRO A 56 3.61 41.82 -15.35
N PRO A 57 2.94 42.94 -15.02
CA PRO A 57 3.15 43.69 -13.78
C PRO A 57 2.65 42.92 -12.53
N PRO A 58 3.08 43.29 -11.31
CA PRO A 58 2.86 42.49 -10.11
C PRO A 58 1.37 42.39 -9.77
N GLN A 59 0.85 41.17 -9.79
CA GLN A 59 -0.49 40.86 -9.30
C GLN A 59 -0.54 41.10 -7.79
N GLN A 60 -1.48 41.92 -7.37
CA GLN A 60 -1.90 42.06 -5.97
C GLN A 60 -2.19 40.66 -5.40
N GLN A 61 -1.73 40.41 -4.18
CA GLN A 61 -1.99 39.17 -3.44
C GLN A 61 -3.48 38.84 -3.51
N GLN A 62 -3.85 37.83 -4.31
CA GLN A 62 -5.21 37.34 -4.36
C GLN A 62 -5.50 36.66 -3.02
N VAL A 63 -6.19 37.41 -2.15
CA VAL A 63 -6.85 36.87 -0.96
C VAL A 63 -7.69 35.68 -1.39
N TYR A 64 -7.60 34.56 -0.67
CA TYR A 64 -8.39 33.36 -0.92
C TYR A 64 -9.86 33.75 -1.15
N GLN A 65 -10.35 33.52 -2.37
CA GLN A 65 -11.75 33.67 -2.70
C GLN A 65 -12.45 32.35 -2.37
N PRO A 66 -13.45 32.35 -1.49
CA PRO A 66 -14.29 31.18 -1.28
C PRO A 66 -14.90 30.74 -2.62
N PHE A 67 -14.96 29.43 -2.86
CA PHE A 67 -15.54 28.88 -4.08
C PHE A 67 -16.95 29.43 -4.31
N ARG A 68 -17.17 30.08 -5.47
CA ARG A 68 -18.50 30.56 -5.90
C ARG A 68 -18.99 29.69 -7.06
N PRO A 69 -20.10 28.96 -6.90
CA PRO A 69 -20.66 28.14 -7.97
C PRO A 69 -21.13 29.01 -9.16
N PRO A 70 -21.00 28.54 -10.41
CA PRO A 70 -21.40 29.28 -11.61
C PRO A 70 -22.89 29.63 -11.59
N PRO A 71 -23.34 30.75 -12.19
CA PRO A 71 -24.71 31.25 -12.09
C PRO A 71 -25.73 30.32 -12.79
N GLU A 72 -26.62 29.73 -11.99
CA GLU A 72 -27.86 29.07 -12.43
C GLU A 72 -29.03 30.03 -12.19
N PRO A 73 -29.98 30.15 -13.14
CA PRO A 73 -31.14 31.02 -12.98
C PRO A 73 -32.03 30.50 -11.85
N LEU A 74 -32.40 31.39 -10.93
CA LEU A 74 -33.37 31.08 -9.90
C LEU A 74 -34.75 30.82 -10.52
N PRO A 75 -35.58 29.94 -9.94
CA PRO A 75 -36.98 29.84 -10.31
C PRO A 75 -37.64 31.23 -10.30
N SER A 76 -38.45 31.52 -11.32
CA SER A 76 -39.06 32.85 -11.53
C SER A 76 -39.82 33.36 -10.30
N GLN A 77 -40.45 32.44 -9.56
CA GLN A 77 -41.16 32.70 -8.30
C GLN A 77 -40.29 33.24 -7.16
N TYR A 78 -38.97 33.03 -7.21
CA TYR A 78 -38.02 33.50 -6.19
C TYR A 78 -37.03 34.55 -6.71
N GLY A 79 -37.06 34.87 -8.00
CA GLY A 79 -36.08 35.76 -8.64
C GLY A 79 -36.10 37.21 -8.13
N THR A 80 -37.23 37.67 -7.56
CA THR A 80 -37.41 39.02 -7.03
C THR A 80 -37.22 39.14 -5.52
N LEU A 81 -36.99 38.01 -4.83
CA LEU A 81 -36.86 38.02 -3.37
C LEU A 81 -35.51 38.57 -2.93
N ASP A 82 -35.54 39.36 -1.85
CA ASP A 82 -34.36 39.82 -1.14
C ASP A 82 -33.76 38.69 -0.27
N ILE A 83 -32.60 38.95 0.33
CA ILE A 83 -31.87 37.94 1.12
C ILE A 83 -32.74 37.43 2.29
N ALA A 84 -33.46 38.32 2.97
CA ALA A 84 -34.33 37.96 4.08
C ALA A 84 -35.46 37.04 3.64
N GLY A 85 -36.14 37.35 2.52
CA GLY A 85 -37.18 36.49 1.96
C GLY A 85 -36.68 35.10 1.54
N ARG A 86 -35.45 35.00 0.99
CA ARG A 86 -34.85 33.71 0.66
C ARG A 86 -34.55 32.86 1.90
N ILE A 87 -34.05 33.49 2.96
CA ILE A 87 -33.80 32.81 4.24
C ILE A 87 -35.12 32.34 4.86
N ASP A 88 -36.17 33.16 4.84
CA ASP A 88 -37.47 32.82 5.40
C ASP A 88 -38.12 31.60 4.70
N ILE A 89 -37.99 31.52 3.37
CA ILE A 89 -38.44 30.35 2.60
C ILE A 89 -37.71 29.08 3.00
N LEU A 90 -36.38 29.15 3.15
CA LEU A 90 -35.57 28.00 3.54
C LEU A 90 -35.87 27.57 4.99
N ALA A 91 -35.94 28.52 5.91
CA ALA A 91 -36.20 28.27 7.33
C ALA A 91 -37.56 27.58 7.56
N ASN A 92 -38.58 28.02 6.82
CA ASN A 92 -39.93 27.47 6.92
C ASN A 92 -40.22 26.36 5.90
N ARG A 93 -39.24 25.97 5.06
CA ARG A 93 -39.35 24.97 3.99
C ARG A 93 -40.55 25.22 3.06
N LEU A 94 -40.74 26.48 2.65
CA LEU A 94 -41.91 26.93 1.87
C LEU A 94 -41.78 26.57 0.39
N GLY A 95 -42.32 25.40 0.04
CA GLY A 95 -42.37 24.88 -1.32
C GLY A 95 -41.81 23.47 -1.44
N LEU A 96 -41.68 22.98 -2.66
CA LEU A 96 -41.06 21.67 -2.91
C LEU A 96 -39.54 21.77 -2.75
N TRP A 97 -38.91 20.67 -2.33
CA TRP A 97 -37.49 20.68 -1.97
C TRP A 97 -36.58 21.14 -3.11
N TYR A 98 -36.90 20.75 -4.34
CA TYR A 98 -36.16 21.13 -5.53
C TYR A 98 -36.43 22.57 -5.98
N GLN A 99 -37.53 23.20 -5.51
CA GLN A 99 -37.83 24.59 -5.82
C GLN A 99 -37.00 25.53 -4.95
N TYR A 100 -36.88 25.25 -3.65
CA TYR A 100 -36.08 26.10 -2.75
C TYR A 100 -34.59 25.73 -2.73
N ALA A 101 -34.18 24.54 -3.19
CA ALA A 101 -32.77 24.15 -3.22
C ALA A 101 -31.83 25.16 -3.96
N PRO A 102 -32.21 25.74 -5.12
CA PRO A 102 -31.42 26.79 -5.77
C PRO A 102 -31.16 28.04 -4.92
N LEU A 103 -32.01 28.31 -3.91
CA LEU A 103 -31.82 29.43 -2.99
C LEU A 103 -30.57 29.24 -2.12
N ILE A 104 -30.21 28.00 -1.79
CA ILE A 104 -29.01 27.68 -1.02
C ILE A 104 -27.77 28.09 -1.82
N THR A 105 -27.69 27.66 -3.09
CA THR A 105 -26.61 28.05 -4.01
C THR A 105 -26.57 29.57 -4.21
N SER A 106 -27.73 30.22 -4.29
CA SER A 106 -27.81 31.67 -4.38
C SER A 106 -27.26 32.37 -3.14
N LEU A 107 -27.58 31.92 -1.92
CA LEU A 107 -27.04 32.50 -0.68
C LEU A 107 -25.52 32.30 -0.59
N ILE A 108 -25.01 31.13 -1.01
CA ILE A 108 -23.57 30.88 -1.09
C ILE A 108 -22.88 31.88 -2.01
N ARG A 109 -23.49 32.20 -3.17
CA ARG A 109 -22.97 33.22 -4.08
C ARG A 109 -22.99 34.62 -3.48
N GLU A 110 -23.93 34.93 -2.59
CA GLU A 110 -23.98 36.21 -1.84
C GLU A 110 -22.98 36.25 -0.67
N GLY A 111 -22.25 35.16 -0.41
CA GLY A 111 -21.19 35.09 0.60
C GLY A 111 -21.58 34.39 1.90
N PHE A 112 -22.77 33.79 1.97
CA PHE A 112 -23.14 32.95 3.11
C PHE A 112 -22.37 31.63 3.08
N SER A 113 -21.76 31.25 4.20
CA SER A 113 -21.15 29.92 4.34
C SER A 113 -22.21 28.89 4.74
N PRO A 114 -22.02 27.59 4.44
CA PRO A 114 -22.97 26.54 4.84
C PRO A 114 -23.32 26.55 6.34
N PRO A 115 -22.38 26.77 7.28
CA PRO A 115 -22.72 26.89 8.71
C PRO A 115 -23.64 28.07 9.01
N VAL A 116 -23.47 29.22 8.36
CA VAL A 116 -24.34 30.39 8.57
C VAL A 116 -25.75 30.12 8.03
N ILE A 117 -25.86 29.41 6.90
CA ILE A 117 -27.15 28.98 6.37
C ILE A 117 -27.83 28.00 7.34
N GLU A 118 -27.07 27.07 7.92
CA GLU A 118 -27.57 26.13 8.92
C GLU A 118 -28.07 26.86 10.19
N GLU A 119 -27.31 27.82 10.70
CA GLU A 119 -27.72 28.63 11.87
C GLU A 119 -29.00 29.43 11.63
N THR A 120 -29.21 29.94 10.41
CA THR A 120 -30.35 30.80 10.07
C THR A 120 -31.58 30.05 9.59
N THR A 121 -31.42 28.84 9.03
CA THR A 121 -32.51 28.07 8.41
C THR A 121 -32.77 26.72 9.06
N GLY A 122 -31.83 26.20 9.87
CA GLY A 122 -31.88 24.85 10.43
C GLY A 122 -31.58 23.73 9.43
N ILE A 123 -31.22 24.04 8.19
CA ILE A 123 -30.85 23.04 7.17
C ILE A 123 -29.36 22.71 7.33
N SER A 124 -29.06 21.47 7.74
CA SER A 124 -27.67 21.06 7.97
C SER A 124 -26.80 21.16 6.73
N GLY A 125 -25.49 21.39 6.88
CA GLY A 125 -24.57 21.41 5.73
C GLY A 125 -24.63 20.14 4.84
N VAL A 126 -24.90 18.98 5.44
CA VAL A 126 -25.10 17.71 4.71
C VAL A 126 -26.40 17.74 3.91
N GLU A 127 -27.50 18.21 4.51
CA GLU A 127 -28.79 18.36 3.85
C GLU A 127 -28.73 19.42 2.72
N GLN A 128 -28.02 20.53 2.94
CA GLN A 128 -27.77 21.55 1.91
C GLN A 128 -27.13 20.94 0.66
N ASN A 129 -26.02 20.20 0.83
CA ASN A 129 -25.34 19.55 -0.29
C ASN A 129 -26.26 18.52 -0.98
N ARG A 130 -27.02 17.76 -0.20
CA ARG A 130 -27.97 16.78 -0.73
C ARG A 130 -29.03 17.45 -1.61
N LEU A 131 -29.68 18.49 -1.10
CA LEU A 131 -30.72 19.24 -1.79
C LEU A 131 -30.22 19.86 -3.10
N ILE A 132 -29.05 20.51 -3.06
CA ILE A 132 -28.44 21.14 -4.24
C ILE A 132 -28.19 20.09 -5.33
N VAL A 133 -27.47 19.02 -5.00
CA VAL A 133 -27.07 18.02 -5.99
C VAL A 133 -28.28 17.21 -6.47
N ALA A 134 -29.21 16.85 -5.59
CA ALA A 134 -30.43 16.16 -5.98
C ALA A 134 -31.30 17.01 -6.92
N ALA A 135 -31.34 18.34 -6.71
CA ALA A 135 -32.08 19.24 -7.59
C ALA A 135 -31.46 19.26 -8.99
N GLN A 136 -30.12 19.31 -9.08
CA GLN A 136 -29.41 19.19 -10.36
C GLN A 136 -29.65 17.84 -11.06
N VAL A 137 -29.71 16.75 -10.30
CA VAL A 137 -30.08 15.44 -10.84
C VAL A 137 -31.52 15.47 -11.38
N ARG A 138 -32.47 16.02 -10.61
CA ARG A 138 -33.85 16.20 -11.06
C ARG A 138 -33.96 17.04 -12.33
N ASP A 139 -33.21 18.14 -12.41
CA ASP A 139 -33.18 19.00 -13.59
C ASP A 139 -32.68 18.24 -14.82
N SER A 140 -31.66 17.38 -14.66
CA SER A 140 -31.23 16.50 -15.76
C SER A 140 -32.30 15.48 -16.20
N LEU A 141 -33.22 15.08 -15.31
CA LEU A 141 -34.38 14.26 -15.69
C LEU A 141 -35.40 15.08 -16.50
N VAL A 142 -35.64 16.33 -16.09
CA VAL A 142 -36.54 17.26 -16.79
C VAL A 142 -36.00 17.57 -18.19
N GLU A 143 -34.71 17.89 -18.31
CA GLU A 143 -34.04 18.16 -19.59
C GLU A 143 -34.08 16.95 -20.54
N SER A 144 -34.15 15.74 -19.99
CA SER A 144 -34.27 14.49 -20.75
C SER A 144 -35.71 14.14 -21.14
N ASN A 145 -36.69 15.01 -20.85
CA ASN A 145 -38.12 14.74 -21.02
C ASN A 145 -38.58 13.45 -20.31
N ALA A 146 -38.12 13.24 -19.07
CA ALA A 146 -38.60 12.15 -18.24
C ALA A 146 -40.13 12.24 -18.04
N ASP A 147 -40.77 11.09 -17.84
CA ASP A 147 -42.22 10.99 -17.65
C ASP A 147 -42.68 11.87 -16.47
N PRO A 148 -43.77 12.66 -16.60
CA PRO A 148 -44.26 13.51 -15.53
C PRO A 148 -44.63 12.74 -14.25
N GLY A 149 -45.13 11.50 -14.37
CA GLY A 149 -45.41 10.63 -13.23
C GLY A 149 -44.14 10.19 -12.51
N LEU A 150 -43.06 9.93 -13.26
CA LEU A 150 -41.74 9.65 -12.69
C LEU A 150 -41.21 10.86 -11.91
N LEU A 151 -41.34 12.08 -12.43
CA LEU A 151 -40.94 13.29 -11.72
C LEU A 151 -41.80 13.51 -10.45
N GLY A 152 -43.10 13.25 -10.55
CA GLY A 152 -44.06 13.32 -9.44
C GLY A 152 -43.69 12.42 -8.25
N ALA A 153 -43.07 11.27 -8.52
CA ALA A 153 -42.62 10.34 -7.49
C ALA A 153 -41.53 10.93 -6.57
N PHE A 154 -40.78 11.94 -7.02
CA PHE A 154 -39.73 12.61 -6.25
C PHE A 154 -40.14 13.99 -5.72
N GLU A 155 -41.42 14.36 -5.77
CA GLU A 155 -41.87 15.67 -5.26
C GLU A 155 -41.92 15.69 -3.73
N THR A 156 -42.43 14.62 -3.12
CA THR A 156 -42.60 14.48 -1.66
C THR A 156 -41.55 13.51 -1.11
N GLY A 157 -40.32 14.02 -0.94
CA GLY A 157 -39.15 13.18 -0.61
C GLY A 157 -38.42 12.69 -1.86
N GLY A 158 -37.31 11.96 -1.68
CA GLY A 158 -36.53 11.42 -2.80
C GLY A 158 -35.28 12.24 -3.17
N ALA A 159 -35.01 13.34 -2.47
CA ALA A 159 -33.72 14.03 -2.60
C ALA A 159 -32.55 13.10 -2.23
N GLU A 160 -32.74 12.26 -1.22
CA GLU A 160 -31.81 11.21 -0.80
C GLU A 160 -31.59 10.13 -1.86
N ILE A 161 -32.62 9.78 -2.63
CA ILE A 161 -32.52 8.78 -3.72
C ILE A 161 -31.80 9.39 -4.93
N LEU A 162 -32.24 10.57 -5.36
CA LEU A 162 -31.65 11.28 -6.51
C LEU A 162 -30.18 11.67 -6.25
N TYR A 163 -29.84 11.97 -5.00
CA TYR A 163 -28.46 12.26 -4.62
C TYR A 163 -27.51 11.08 -4.90
N GLU A 164 -27.95 9.83 -4.71
CA GLU A 164 -27.06 8.67 -4.87
C GLU A 164 -26.73 8.37 -6.33
N ILE A 165 -27.63 8.70 -7.26
CA ILE A 165 -27.41 8.52 -8.70
C ILE A 165 -26.66 9.68 -9.37
N ARG A 166 -26.12 10.64 -8.60
CA ARG A 166 -25.43 11.84 -9.11
C ARG A 166 -24.23 11.56 -10.03
N LEU A 167 -23.55 10.42 -9.86
CA LEU A 167 -22.35 10.05 -10.63
C LEU A 167 -22.69 9.42 -11.99
N LEU A 168 -23.95 9.11 -12.23
CA LEU A 168 -24.43 8.53 -13.49
C LEU A 168 -24.58 9.61 -14.56
N SER A 169 -24.50 9.21 -15.84
CA SER A 169 -24.79 10.09 -16.96
C SER A 169 -26.28 10.46 -17.03
N THR A 170 -26.63 11.49 -17.78
CA THR A 170 -28.02 11.93 -17.95
C THR A 170 -28.96 10.81 -18.41
N SER A 171 -28.57 10.01 -19.40
CA SER A 171 -29.38 8.87 -19.87
C SER A 171 -29.53 7.78 -18.80
N GLN A 172 -28.44 7.49 -18.06
CA GLN A 172 -28.46 6.51 -16.97
C GLN A 172 -29.31 6.96 -15.80
N ARG A 173 -29.33 8.27 -15.48
CA ARG A 173 -30.16 8.82 -14.39
C ARG A 173 -31.64 8.59 -14.65
N VAL A 174 -32.12 8.74 -15.89
CA VAL A 174 -33.53 8.47 -16.24
C VAL A 174 -33.88 7.00 -16.04
N ALA A 175 -33.03 6.09 -16.55
CA ALA A 175 -33.23 4.66 -16.40
C ALA A 175 -33.19 4.24 -14.91
N ALA A 176 -32.18 4.69 -14.17
CA ALA A 176 -32.03 4.41 -12.74
C ALA A 176 -33.20 4.96 -11.92
N ALA A 177 -33.63 6.21 -12.16
CA ALA A 177 -34.76 6.79 -11.47
C ALA A 177 -36.05 5.99 -11.68
N ARG A 178 -36.31 5.54 -12.91
CA ARG A 178 -37.46 4.67 -13.22
C ARG A 178 -37.38 3.37 -12.43
N PHE A 179 -36.24 2.68 -12.51
CA PHE A 179 -36.03 1.41 -11.80
C PHE A 179 -36.23 1.57 -10.28
N LEU A 180 -35.71 2.64 -9.68
CA LEU A 180 -35.82 2.89 -8.24
C LEU A 180 -37.26 3.14 -7.79
N VAL A 181 -38.05 3.86 -8.58
CA VAL A 181 -39.47 4.12 -8.31
C VAL A 181 -40.29 2.84 -8.43
N GLU A 182 -40.09 2.08 -9.50
CA GLU A 182 -40.79 0.80 -9.75
C GLU A 182 -40.52 -0.22 -8.63
N ASN A 183 -39.28 -0.26 -8.13
CA ASN A 183 -38.87 -1.19 -7.07
C ASN A 183 -39.03 -0.61 -5.65
N ARG A 184 -39.58 0.60 -5.48
CA ARG A 184 -39.73 1.28 -4.19
C ARG A 184 -38.44 1.28 -3.36
N SER A 185 -37.34 1.61 -4.02
CA SER A 185 -36.00 1.55 -3.44
C SER A 185 -35.74 2.70 -2.48
N ASP A 186 -34.94 2.44 -1.45
CA ASP A 186 -34.46 3.47 -0.52
C ASP A 186 -33.11 4.06 -0.97
N GLY A 187 -32.55 4.99 -0.20
CA GLY A 187 -31.26 5.60 -0.50
C GLY A 187 -30.11 4.59 -0.57
N LYS A 188 -30.14 3.53 0.25
CA LYS A 188 -29.08 2.50 0.22
C LYS A 188 -29.14 1.69 -1.07
N ALA A 189 -30.33 1.23 -1.45
CA ALA A 189 -30.55 0.54 -2.72
C ALA A 189 -30.18 1.43 -3.92
N ALA A 190 -30.47 2.74 -3.85
CA ALA A 190 -30.05 3.71 -4.88
C ALA A 190 -28.53 3.83 -5.01
N GLN A 191 -27.81 3.82 -3.88
CA GLN A 191 -26.34 3.83 -3.86
C GLN A 191 -25.75 2.55 -4.47
N GLU A 192 -26.30 1.39 -4.11
CA GLU A 192 -25.88 0.10 -4.66
C GLU A 192 -26.12 0.01 -6.16
N LEU A 193 -27.30 0.44 -6.63
CA LEU A 193 -27.63 0.53 -8.06
C LEU A 193 -26.67 1.45 -8.81
N ALA A 194 -26.44 2.66 -8.29
CA ALA A 194 -25.53 3.62 -8.92
C ALA A 194 -24.10 3.05 -9.02
N ARG A 195 -23.63 2.37 -7.97
CA ARG A 195 -22.34 1.68 -7.98
C ARG A 195 -22.30 0.56 -9.01
N ALA A 196 -23.33 -0.27 -9.07
CA ALA A 196 -23.42 -1.38 -10.03
C ALA A 196 -23.37 -0.89 -11.48
N MET A 197 -24.20 0.11 -11.81
CA MET A 197 -24.21 0.73 -13.15
C MET A 197 -22.87 1.37 -13.51
N LYS A 198 -22.17 1.98 -12.53
CA LYS A 198 -20.88 2.62 -12.78
C LYS A 198 -19.74 1.60 -12.94
N ASP A 199 -19.78 0.51 -12.20
CA ASP A 199 -18.77 -0.55 -12.22
C ASP A 199 -18.89 -1.43 -13.49
N PHE A 200 -20.11 -1.67 -13.98
CA PHE A 200 -20.41 -2.62 -15.06
C PHE A 200 -19.48 -2.55 -16.29
N PRO A 201 -19.18 -1.37 -16.89
CA PRO A 201 -18.32 -1.31 -18.07
C PRO A 201 -16.88 -1.74 -17.81
N SER A 202 -16.40 -1.59 -16.58
CA SER A 202 -15.03 -1.95 -16.20
C SER A 202 -14.82 -3.45 -16.01
N ARG A 203 -15.91 -4.23 -16.03
CA ARG A 203 -15.95 -5.68 -15.77
C ARG A 203 -16.08 -6.51 -17.03
N ARG A 204 -15.86 -5.88 -18.19
CA ARG A 204 -15.83 -6.58 -19.47
C ARG A 204 -14.78 -7.68 -19.42
N GLY A 205 -15.20 -8.90 -19.74
CA GLY A 205 -14.36 -10.11 -19.71
C GLY A 205 -14.61 -11.03 -18.52
N ASP A 206 -15.35 -10.57 -17.50
CA ASP A 206 -15.82 -11.44 -16.42
C ASP A 206 -16.84 -12.46 -16.97
N LYS A 207 -16.88 -13.68 -16.39
CA LYS A 207 -17.83 -14.74 -16.81
C LYS A 207 -19.27 -14.23 -16.74
N GLY A 208 -20.07 -14.55 -17.76
CA GLY A 208 -21.48 -14.16 -17.85
C GLY A 208 -21.73 -12.70 -18.21
N TRP A 209 -20.71 -11.84 -18.33
CA TRP A 209 -20.89 -10.40 -18.59
C TRP A 209 -21.73 -10.10 -19.84
N GLU A 210 -21.59 -10.90 -20.90
CA GLU A 210 -22.33 -10.73 -22.16
C GLU A 210 -23.83 -11.02 -22.05
N SER A 211 -24.24 -11.74 -21.00
CA SER A 211 -25.64 -12.11 -20.75
C SER A 211 -26.46 -10.98 -20.10
N PHE A 212 -25.82 -9.89 -19.66
CA PHE A 212 -26.46 -8.77 -18.96
C PHE A 212 -26.39 -7.48 -19.81
N ASP A 213 -27.48 -6.72 -19.88
CA ASP A 213 -27.54 -5.48 -20.65
C ASP A 213 -27.13 -4.25 -19.80
N TYR A 214 -26.08 -3.56 -20.24
CA TYR A 214 -25.58 -2.33 -19.60
C TYR A 214 -26.59 -1.17 -19.58
N THR A 215 -27.52 -1.14 -20.53
CA THR A 215 -28.53 -0.08 -20.64
C THR A 215 -29.65 -0.22 -19.61
N LEU A 216 -29.77 -1.39 -19.00
CA LEU A 216 -30.80 -1.74 -18.03
C LEU A 216 -30.21 -1.74 -16.60
N PRO A 217 -30.69 -0.86 -15.70
CA PRO A 217 -30.17 -0.75 -14.34
C PRO A 217 -30.26 -2.06 -13.55
N GLY A 218 -31.35 -2.80 -13.70
CA GLY A 218 -31.58 -4.08 -13.04
C GLY A 218 -30.63 -5.17 -13.50
N ASP A 219 -30.29 -5.23 -14.78
CA ASP A 219 -29.24 -6.13 -15.28
C ASP A 219 -27.86 -5.76 -14.75
N CYS A 220 -27.54 -4.46 -14.67
CA CYS A 220 -26.29 -4.01 -14.05
C CYS A 220 -26.19 -4.44 -12.58
N LEU A 221 -27.29 -4.28 -11.81
CA LEU A 221 -27.36 -4.69 -10.41
C LEU A 221 -27.36 -6.22 -10.26
N SER A 222 -28.05 -6.92 -11.16
CA SER A 222 -28.07 -8.38 -11.22
C SER A 222 -26.67 -8.93 -11.44
N PHE A 223 -25.93 -8.36 -12.38
CA PHE A 223 -24.56 -8.76 -12.65
C PHE A 223 -23.61 -8.53 -11.47
N MET A 224 -23.81 -7.45 -10.70
CA MET A 224 -23.06 -7.21 -9.46
C MET A 224 -23.29 -8.34 -8.46
N TYR A 225 -24.55 -8.73 -8.21
CA TYR A 225 -24.88 -9.84 -7.31
C TYR A 225 -24.43 -11.20 -7.84
N TYR A 226 -24.54 -11.41 -9.16
CA TYR A 226 -24.03 -12.61 -9.82
C TYR A 226 -22.52 -12.77 -9.58
N ARG A 227 -21.73 -11.71 -9.79
CA ARG A 227 -20.29 -11.71 -9.49
C ARG A 227 -19.99 -11.96 -8.01
N GLN A 228 -20.72 -11.30 -7.11
CA GLN A 228 -20.56 -11.51 -5.67
C GLN A 228 -20.82 -12.98 -5.28
N SER A 229 -21.79 -13.64 -5.91
CA SER A 229 -22.07 -15.05 -5.63
C SER A 229 -20.88 -15.97 -5.95
N ARG A 230 -20.10 -15.63 -6.99
CA ARG A 230 -18.92 -16.39 -7.44
C ARG A 230 -17.70 -16.19 -6.54
N GLU A 231 -17.71 -15.17 -5.68
CA GLU A 231 -16.68 -14.97 -4.65
C GLU A 231 -16.90 -15.90 -3.44
N HIS A 232 -18.09 -16.47 -3.30
CA HIS A 232 -18.44 -17.42 -2.25
C HIS A 232 -18.17 -18.87 -2.67
N ARG A 233 -17.91 -19.74 -1.69
CA ARG A 233 -17.69 -21.17 -1.92
C ARG A 233 -18.94 -21.80 -2.56
N ASN A 234 -18.75 -22.70 -3.50
CA ASN A 234 -19.82 -23.56 -4.02
C ASN A 234 -19.75 -24.94 -3.33
N PRO A 235 -20.81 -25.43 -2.66
CA PRO A 235 -22.04 -24.72 -2.28
C PRO A 235 -21.88 -23.86 -1.00
N SER A 236 -22.66 -22.78 -0.90
CA SER A 236 -22.83 -21.97 0.33
C SER A 236 -24.13 -21.16 0.34
N GLU A 237 -24.68 -20.91 1.52
CA GLU A 237 -25.90 -20.09 1.69
C GLU A 237 -25.71 -18.65 1.18
N GLN A 238 -24.51 -18.08 1.36
CA GLN A 238 -24.18 -16.75 0.86
C GLN A 238 -24.23 -16.69 -0.67
N ARG A 239 -23.73 -17.73 -1.35
CA ARG A 239 -23.81 -17.84 -2.82
C ARG A 239 -25.26 -17.89 -3.28
N SER A 240 -26.08 -18.76 -2.68
CA SER A 240 -27.50 -18.88 -3.03
C SER A 240 -28.26 -17.58 -2.81
N SER A 241 -28.04 -16.91 -1.67
CA SER A 241 -28.68 -15.62 -1.38
C SER A 241 -28.30 -14.54 -2.40
N ALA A 242 -27.03 -14.47 -2.81
CA ALA A 242 -26.59 -13.53 -3.83
C ALA A 242 -27.20 -13.84 -5.22
N LEU A 243 -27.29 -15.10 -5.62
CA LEU A 243 -27.94 -15.49 -6.88
C LEU A 243 -29.46 -15.21 -6.86
N GLU A 244 -30.13 -15.41 -5.73
CA GLU A 244 -31.54 -15.04 -5.57
C GLU A 244 -31.75 -13.51 -5.70
N GLN A 245 -30.86 -12.71 -5.12
CA GLN A 245 -30.89 -11.25 -5.32
C GLN A 245 -30.65 -10.88 -6.79
N ALA A 246 -29.68 -11.54 -7.44
CA ALA A 246 -29.41 -11.34 -8.87
C ALA A 246 -30.65 -11.65 -9.72
N LEU A 247 -31.33 -12.76 -9.46
CA LEU A 247 -32.52 -13.17 -10.20
C LEU A 247 -33.71 -12.22 -9.99
N ARG A 248 -33.83 -11.67 -8.77
CA ARG A 248 -34.91 -10.74 -8.43
C ARG A 248 -34.84 -9.45 -9.24
N VAL A 249 -33.63 -8.94 -9.51
CA VAL A 249 -33.42 -7.62 -10.14
C VAL A 249 -33.11 -7.71 -11.63
N ALA A 250 -32.80 -8.89 -12.18
CA ALA A 250 -32.58 -9.09 -13.61
C ALA A 250 -33.78 -8.63 -14.46
N GLU A 251 -33.52 -7.87 -15.51
CA GLU A 251 -34.53 -7.37 -16.45
C GLU A 251 -34.59 -8.21 -17.72
N THR A 252 -33.46 -8.70 -18.23
CA THR A 252 -33.43 -9.50 -19.46
C THR A 252 -33.56 -10.99 -19.21
N GLU A 253 -34.15 -11.70 -20.18
CA GLU A 253 -34.19 -13.17 -20.16
C GLU A 253 -32.79 -13.79 -20.24
N GLY A 254 -31.83 -13.12 -20.89
CA GLY A 254 -30.42 -13.55 -20.91
C GLY A 254 -29.81 -13.55 -19.51
N ALA A 255 -29.96 -12.45 -18.77
CA ALA A 255 -29.49 -12.33 -17.39
C ALA A 255 -30.17 -13.34 -16.47
N ARG A 256 -31.51 -13.47 -16.57
CA ARG A 256 -32.27 -14.46 -15.78
C ARG A 256 -31.79 -15.88 -16.04
N LYS A 257 -31.58 -16.24 -17.30
CA LYS A 257 -31.11 -17.57 -17.68
C LYS A 257 -29.71 -17.85 -17.11
N GLU A 258 -28.76 -16.93 -17.29
CA GLU A 258 -27.39 -17.09 -16.76
C GLU A 258 -27.38 -17.29 -15.24
N VAL A 259 -28.18 -16.50 -14.51
CA VAL A 259 -28.31 -16.62 -13.06
C VAL A 259 -28.98 -17.93 -12.65
N LEU A 260 -30.02 -18.36 -13.36
CA LEU A 260 -30.72 -19.62 -13.09
C LEU A 260 -29.83 -20.84 -13.33
N GLU A 261 -29.09 -20.86 -14.44
CA GLU A 261 -28.13 -21.94 -14.73
C GLU A 261 -27.11 -22.06 -13.58
N GLU A 262 -26.54 -20.95 -13.13
CA GLU A 262 -25.59 -20.91 -12.01
C GLU A 262 -26.23 -21.31 -10.65
N LEU A 263 -27.53 -21.04 -10.45
CA LEU A 263 -28.28 -21.41 -9.24
C LEU A 263 -28.67 -22.90 -9.21
N GLU A 264 -29.08 -23.45 -10.35
CA GLU A 264 -29.43 -24.86 -10.52
C GLU A 264 -28.20 -25.79 -10.53
N GLY A 265 -26.98 -25.22 -10.58
CA GLY A 265 -25.73 -25.96 -10.72
C GLY A 265 -25.44 -26.37 -12.17
N ASN A 266 -26.28 -25.99 -13.13
CA ASN A 266 -26.10 -26.26 -14.57
C ASN A 266 -25.17 -25.25 -15.27
N GLY A 267 -24.87 -24.12 -14.63
CA GLY A 267 -23.86 -23.13 -15.09
C GLY A 267 -22.42 -23.59 -14.87
N GLU A 268 -22.29 -24.69 -14.12
CA GLU A 268 -21.25 -25.69 -14.30
C GLU A 268 -21.83 -26.70 -15.30
N THR A 269 -21.90 -26.36 -16.60
CA THR A 269 -21.66 -27.41 -17.59
C THR A 269 -20.39 -28.03 -17.11
N GLU A 270 -20.46 -29.28 -16.70
CA GLU A 270 -19.35 -30.22 -16.63
C GLU A 270 -18.10 -29.61 -17.29
N ASP A 271 -17.30 -28.86 -16.52
CA ASP A 271 -15.92 -29.28 -16.35
C ASP A 271 -16.15 -30.70 -15.89
N LYS A 272 -16.19 -31.61 -16.87
CA LYS A 272 -16.47 -33.00 -16.59
C LYS A 272 -15.56 -33.29 -15.41
N GLU A 273 -16.12 -33.98 -14.44
CA GLU A 273 -15.33 -35.01 -13.78
C GLU A 273 -14.91 -36.03 -14.86
N GLU A 274 -14.14 -35.58 -15.87
CA GLU A 274 -13.00 -36.34 -16.29
C GLU A 274 -12.22 -36.48 -14.99
N ASP A 275 -11.86 -37.71 -14.67
CA ASP A 275 -10.66 -38.00 -13.91
C ASP A 275 -9.45 -37.31 -14.60
N GLU A 276 -9.46 -35.98 -14.76
CA GLU A 276 -8.28 -35.17 -14.94
C GLU A 276 -7.58 -35.29 -13.59
N GLU A 277 -6.65 -36.25 -13.52
CA GLU A 277 -5.55 -36.27 -12.56
C GLU A 277 -5.31 -34.85 -12.09
N SER A 278 -5.79 -34.52 -10.88
CA SER A 278 -5.88 -33.17 -10.34
C SER A 278 -4.78 -32.29 -10.94
N VAL A 279 -5.10 -31.55 -12.02
CA VAL A 279 -4.04 -30.87 -12.78
C VAL A 279 -3.41 -29.94 -11.78
N ALA A 280 -2.18 -30.25 -11.37
CA ALA A 280 -1.56 -29.62 -10.23
C ALA A 280 -1.51 -28.12 -10.54
N ARG A 281 -2.40 -27.35 -9.92
CA ARG A 281 -2.52 -25.91 -10.19
C ARG A 281 -1.21 -25.28 -9.74
N VAL A 282 -0.39 -24.89 -10.71
CA VAL A 282 0.90 -24.25 -10.44
C VAL A 282 0.61 -22.89 -9.79
N PRO A 283 1.05 -22.63 -8.54
CA PRO A 283 0.82 -21.35 -7.91
C PRO A 283 1.60 -20.28 -8.66
N VAL A 284 0.87 -19.30 -9.20
CA VAL A 284 1.48 -18.10 -9.78
C VAL A 284 1.58 -17.06 -8.67
N VAL A 285 2.79 -16.82 -8.18
CA VAL A 285 3.07 -15.83 -7.13
C VAL A 285 3.60 -14.55 -7.76
N ARG A 286 3.06 -13.40 -7.36
CA ARG A 286 3.62 -12.10 -7.70
C ARG A 286 4.57 -11.66 -6.58
N LEU A 287 5.86 -11.61 -6.90
CA LEU A 287 6.89 -11.10 -5.99
C LEU A 287 6.54 -9.69 -5.53
N ARG A 288 6.46 -9.48 -4.21
CA ARG A 288 6.26 -8.15 -3.62
C ARG A 288 7.60 -7.42 -3.56
N ILE A 289 7.59 -6.11 -3.78
CA ILE A 289 8.81 -5.29 -3.65
C ILE A 289 9.41 -5.39 -2.24
N GLY A 290 8.58 -5.61 -1.22
CA GLY A 290 8.97 -5.88 0.16
C GLY A 290 9.65 -7.23 0.37
N GLU A 291 9.21 -8.29 -0.31
CA GLU A 291 9.87 -9.61 -0.29
C GLU A 291 11.26 -9.55 -0.96
N VAL A 292 11.43 -8.61 -1.91
CA VAL A 292 12.73 -8.27 -2.51
C VAL A 292 13.55 -7.33 -1.60
N ALA A 293 12.92 -6.64 -0.64
CA ALA A 293 13.54 -5.62 0.22
C ALA A 293 13.82 -6.07 1.66
N GLU A 294 13.19 -7.13 2.17
CA GLU A 294 13.53 -7.76 3.45
C GLU A 294 14.92 -8.41 3.40
N ALA A 295 15.39 -8.76 2.19
CA ALA A 295 16.81 -8.80 1.92
C ALA A 295 17.23 -7.42 1.38
N SER A 296 17.82 -6.59 2.24
CA SER A 296 18.33 -5.25 1.90
C SER A 296 19.45 -5.34 0.86
N SER A 297 19.13 -5.57 -0.42
CA SER A 297 20.08 -5.99 -1.46
C SER A 297 20.83 -7.28 -1.09
N VAL A 298 21.14 -8.13 -2.07
CA VAL A 298 22.02 -9.29 -1.86
C VAL A 298 23.09 -9.31 -2.93
N VAL A 299 24.25 -9.82 -2.57
CA VAL A 299 25.37 -10.00 -3.50
C VAL A 299 25.70 -11.49 -3.57
N VAL A 300 25.77 -12.00 -4.79
CA VAL A 300 26.13 -13.40 -5.06
C VAL A 300 27.58 -13.44 -5.52
N LEU A 301 28.42 -14.16 -4.78
CA LEU A 301 29.87 -14.24 -5.05
C LEU A 301 30.33 -15.68 -5.21
N PRO A 302 31.34 -15.94 -6.08
CA PRO A 302 31.93 -17.26 -6.21
C PRO A 302 32.74 -17.60 -4.95
N VAL A 303 32.60 -18.83 -4.48
CA VAL A 303 33.32 -19.35 -3.31
C VAL A 303 34.46 -20.26 -3.76
N CYS A 304 35.65 -20.04 -3.23
CA CYS A 304 36.84 -20.87 -3.42
C CYS A 304 37.20 -21.60 -2.12
N ALA A 305 37.87 -22.75 -2.20
CA ALA A 305 38.66 -23.24 -1.09
C ALA A 305 39.89 -22.33 -0.86
N ALA A 306 40.59 -22.54 0.24
CA ALA A 306 41.84 -21.87 0.56
C ALA A 306 43.02 -22.35 -0.32
N ASP A 307 42.84 -22.29 -1.64
CA ASP A 307 43.81 -22.65 -2.68
C ASP A 307 43.99 -21.49 -3.67
N GLU A 308 45.24 -21.16 -3.98
CA GLU A 308 45.56 -20.01 -4.84
C GLU A 308 45.03 -20.18 -6.26
N ARG A 309 45.11 -21.40 -6.81
CA ARG A 309 44.70 -21.65 -8.20
C ARG A 309 43.19 -21.46 -8.33
N GLU A 310 42.43 -21.98 -7.37
CA GLU A 310 40.99 -21.80 -7.33
C GLU A 310 40.59 -20.32 -7.19
N VAL A 311 41.32 -19.55 -6.38
CA VAL A 311 41.11 -18.10 -6.25
C VAL A 311 41.42 -17.36 -7.55
N LEU A 312 42.44 -17.76 -8.31
CA LEU A 312 42.75 -17.15 -9.61
C LEU A 312 41.77 -17.58 -10.70
N GLU A 313 41.26 -18.81 -10.63
CA GLU A 313 40.31 -19.38 -11.58
C GLU A 313 38.86 -19.00 -11.30
N ALA A 314 38.50 -18.38 -10.18
CA ALA A 314 37.10 -17.96 -9.96
C ALA A 314 36.61 -16.92 -10.99
N PRO A 315 35.32 -16.94 -11.38
CA PRO A 315 34.71 -15.97 -12.29
C PRO A 315 35.07 -14.53 -11.91
N PHE A 316 35.50 -13.73 -12.87
CA PHE A 316 35.91 -12.35 -12.61
C PHE A 316 34.73 -11.39 -12.74
N GLU A 317 33.85 -11.62 -13.72
CA GLU A 317 32.63 -10.85 -13.92
C GLU A 317 31.40 -11.65 -13.49
N CYS A 318 30.66 -11.12 -12.51
CA CYS A 318 29.34 -11.57 -12.09
C CYS A 318 28.41 -10.35 -12.08
N ARG A 319 27.29 -10.40 -12.82
CA ARG A 319 26.33 -9.29 -12.91
C ARG A 319 24.90 -9.80 -12.83
N SER A 320 24.02 -9.00 -12.22
CA SER A 320 22.57 -9.26 -12.23
C SER A 320 21.96 -8.77 -13.54
N GLU A 321 21.22 -9.63 -14.23
CA GLU A 321 20.51 -9.35 -15.49
C GLU A 321 18.99 -9.54 -15.35
N GLY A 322 18.23 -8.77 -16.12
CA GLY A 322 16.78 -8.89 -16.23
C GLY A 322 16.00 -8.35 -15.02
N GLU A 323 14.67 -8.50 -15.08
CA GLU A 323 13.73 -7.96 -14.09
C GLU A 323 13.73 -8.74 -12.77
N PHE A 324 14.26 -9.97 -12.77
CA PHE A 324 14.37 -10.84 -11.60
C PHE A 324 15.77 -10.83 -10.97
N GLY A 325 16.70 -10.03 -11.48
CA GLY A 325 18.06 -9.91 -10.91
C GLY A 325 18.91 -11.18 -11.02
N VAL A 326 18.71 -11.99 -12.07
CA VAL A 326 19.41 -13.27 -12.26
C VAL A 326 20.90 -13.03 -12.42
N VAL A 327 21.72 -13.70 -11.62
CA VAL A 327 23.18 -13.54 -11.68
C VAL A 327 23.77 -14.36 -12.82
N VAL A 328 24.44 -13.68 -13.73
CA VAL A 328 25.17 -14.25 -14.86
C VAL A 328 26.66 -14.07 -14.62
N ALA A 329 27.39 -15.19 -14.69
CA ALA A 329 28.84 -15.23 -14.55
C ALA A 329 29.50 -15.50 -15.90
N GLU A 330 30.70 -14.94 -16.10
CA GLU A 330 31.49 -15.14 -17.33
C GLU A 330 31.77 -16.62 -17.63
N LYS A 331 31.91 -17.44 -16.59
CA LYS A 331 32.17 -18.88 -16.69
C LYS A 331 31.49 -19.67 -15.58
N GLY A 332 31.30 -20.96 -15.83
CA GLY A 332 30.70 -21.87 -14.84
C GLY A 332 31.54 -22.00 -13.58
N TRP A 333 30.87 -22.07 -12.43
CA TRP A 333 31.51 -22.22 -11.12
C TRP A 333 30.65 -23.06 -10.18
N GLY A 334 31.30 -23.90 -9.37
CA GLY A 334 30.62 -24.96 -8.60
C GLY A 334 30.06 -24.52 -7.25
N ARG A 335 30.53 -23.40 -6.68
CA ARG A 335 30.17 -22.98 -5.31
C ARG A 335 29.89 -21.48 -5.25
N TRP A 336 28.74 -21.10 -4.71
CA TRP A 336 28.29 -19.71 -4.62
C TRP A 336 27.81 -19.42 -3.20
N VAL A 337 27.93 -18.16 -2.77
CA VAL A 337 27.34 -17.68 -1.52
C VAL A 337 26.52 -16.43 -1.80
N VAL A 338 25.37 -16.33 -1.13
CA VAL A 338 24.54 -15.13 -1.10
C VAL A 338 24.82 -14.42 0.20
N LEU A 339 25.34 -13.20 0.11
CA LEU A 339 25.59 -12.33 1.27
C LEU A 339 24.62 -11.13 1.25
N PRO A 340 24.26 -10.59 2.43
CA PRO A 340 23.54 -9.31 2.48
C PRO A 340 24.33 -8.21 1.78
N GLY A 341 23.60 -7.23 1.23
CA GLY A 341 24.13 -6.04 0.58
C GLY A 341 24.74 -5.03 1.56
N TRP A 342 25.68 -5.47 2.38
CA TRP A 342 26.47 -4.58 3.24
C TRP A 342 27.32 -3.64 2.38
N ASP A 343 27.52 -2.40 2.85
CA ASP A 343 28.27 -1.37 2.12
C ASP A 343 29.64 -1.83 1.56
N PRO A 344 30.47 -2.62 2.28
CA PRO A 344 31.74 -3.11 1.74
C PRO A 344 31.58 -4.09 0.57
N VAL A 345 30.43 -4.75 0.43
CA VAL A 345 30.17 -5.79 -0.56
C VAL A 345 29.39 -5.24 -1.76
N VAL A 346 28.46 -4.30 -1.56
CA VAL A 346 27.69 -3.67 -2.66
C VAL A 346 28.57 -2.80 -3.55
N GLY A 347 29.64 -2.23 -3.00
CA GLY A 347 30.63 -1.46 -3.75
C GLY A 347 31.60 -2.31 -4.58
N LEU A 348 31.57 -3.65 -4.45
CA LEU A 348 32.40 -4.54 -5.26
C LEU A 348 32.00 -4.42 -6.73
N GLY A 349 32.95 -3.99 -7.57
CA GLY A 349 32.81 -4.02 -9.02
C GLY A 349 33.05 -5.44 -9.55
N LYS A 350 34.03 -5.58 -10.43
CA LYS A 350 34.47 -6.88 -10.97
C LYS A 350 35.56 -7.47 -10.08
N GLY A 351 35.63 -8.79 -9.98
CA GLY A 351 36.73 -9.49 -9.31
C GLY A 351 36.47 -9.93 -7.87
N GLY A 352 35.28 -9.68 -7.31
CA GLY A 352 34.89 -10.17 -5.99
C GLY A 352 34.95 -11.69 -5.88
N VAL A 353 35.51 -12.20 -4.78
CA VAL A 353 35.60 -13.63 -4.48
C VAL A 353 35.47 -13.87 -2.99
N VAL A 354 34.97 -15.05 -2.61
CA VAL A 354 34.92 -15.50 -1.22
C VAL A 354 35.82 -16.69 -1.03
N VAL A 355 36.75 -16.62 -0.09
CA VAL A 355 37.62 -17.75 0.27
C VAL A 355 37.13 -18.38 1.55
N SER A 356 36.83 -19.67 1.49
CA SER A 356 36.39 -20.47 2.64
C SER A 356 37.59 -21.06 3.36
N PHE A 357 37.76 -20.67 4.62
CA PHE A 357 38.76 -21.21 5.52
C PHE A 357 38.10 -22.04 6.62
N ALA A 358 38.67 -23.22 6.90
CA ALA A 358 38.20 -24.08 7.98
C ALA A 358 38.53 -23.54 9.39
N ASP A 359 39.55 -22.67 9.49
CA ASP A 359 40.05 -22.15 10.75
C ASP A 359 40.42 -20.65 10.64
N ALA A 360 39.85 -19.82 11.53
CA ALA A 360 40.12 -18.40 11.66
C ALA A 360 41.56 -18.02 12.05
N ARG A 361 42.44 -18.98 12.38
CA ARG A 361 43.89 -18.74 12.62
C ARG A 361 44.63 -18.13 11.44
N VAL A 362 44.03 -18.12 10.25
CA VAL A 362 44.55 -17.46 9.06
C VAL A 362 44.50 -15.92 9.14
N LEU A 363 43.81 -15.35 10.13
CA LEU A 363 43.72 -13.91 10.35
C LEU A 363 44.92 -13.40 11.17
N PRO A 364 45.40 -12.16 10.93
CA PRO A 364 46.63 -11.66 11.53
C PRO A 364 46.46 -11.15 12.98
N TRP A 365 45.23 -11.16 13.51
CA TRP A 365 44.94 -10.82 14.91
C TRP A 365 44.57 -12.05 15.73
N LYS A 366 45.01 -12.08 16.99
CA LYS A 366 44.61 -13.11 17.94
C LYS A 366 43.14 -12.90 18.32
N ALA A 367 42.23 -13.63 17.70
CA ALA A 367 40.88 -13.78 18.24
C ALA A 367 40.96 -14.43 19.64
N ASN A 368 39.98 -14.14 20.50
CA ASN A 368 39.84 -14.77 21.82
C ASN A 368 39.99 -16.30 21.72
N ARG A 369 40.51 -16.98 22.76
CA ARG A 369 40.88 -18.42 22.72
C ARG A 369 39.77 -19.34 22.19
N TRP A 370 38.51 -18.97 22.40
CA TRP A 370 37.30 -19.65 21.93
C TRP A 370 37.02 -19.56 20.42
N TYR A 371 37.59 -18.57 19.73
CA TYR A 371 37.27 -18.21 18.33
C TYR A 371 38.37 -18.59 17.34
N LYS A 372 39.32 -19.43 17.78
CA LYS A 372 40.52 -19.82 17.03
C LYS A 372 40.37 -21.15 16.27
N GLU A 373 39.18 -21.74 16.22
CA GLU A 373 38.92 -23.02 15.56
C GLU A 373 37.54 -22.97 14.87
N GLU A 374 37.16 -21.79 14.39
CA GLU A 374 35.88 -21.55 13.70
C GLU A 374 36.15 -21.32 12.21
N ALA A 375 35.30 -21.89 11.36
CA ALA A 375 35.33 -21.64 9.93
C ALA A 375 34.96 -20.18 9.64
N ILE A 376 35.56 -19.59 8.61
CA ILE A 376 35.28 -18.22 8.20
C ILE A 376 35.19 -18.12 6.67
N LEU A 377 34.42 -17.13 6.21
CA LEU A 377 34.42 -16.68 4.83
C LEU A 377 35.14 -15.34 4.75
N VAL A 378 36.12 -15.25 3.87
CA VAL A 378 36.88 -14.00 3.63
C VAL A 378 36.48 -13.48 2.25
N VAL A 379 35.85 -12.31 2.22
CA VAL A 379 35.48 -11.60 0.99
C VAL A 379 36.67 -10.75 0.56
N ALA A 380 37.16 -10.96 -0.66
CA ALA A 380 38.28 -10.23 -1.23
C ALA A 380 37.95 -9.66 -2.61
N ASP A 381 38.49 -8.48 -2.90
CA ASP A 381 38.48 -7.85 -4.21
C ASP A 381 39.80 -8.15 -4.93
N ARG A 382 39.72 -8.88 -6.05
CA ARG A 382 40.88 -9.27 -6.88
C ARG A 382 41.18 -8.27 -8.01
N SER A 383 40.48 -7.14 -8.08
CA SER A 383 40.70 -6.11 -9.11
C SER A 383 42.06 -5.42 -8.98
N GLU A 384 42.52 -5.23 -7.74
CA GLU A 384 43.85 -4.71 -7.42
C GLU A 384 44.69 -5.78 -6.71
N ARG A 385 45.87 -6.07 -7.26
CA ARG A 385 46.79 -7.12 -6.77
C ARG A 385 48.07 -6.57 -6.16
N GLU A 386 48.12 -5.26 -5.92
CA GLU A 386 49.25 -4.61 -5.28
C GLU A 386 48.96 -4.35 -3.80
N VAL A 387 49.98 -4.53 -2.95
CA VAL A 387 49.89 -4.21 -1.53
C VAL A 387 49.97 -2.68 -1.37
N GLY A 388 48.80 -2.03 -1.43
CA GLY A 388 48.66 -0.57 -1.40
C GLY A 388 48.89 0.06 -0.02
N ALA A 389 47.88 0.02 0.85
CA ALA A 389 47.86 0.73 2.13
C ALA A 389 48.48 -0.09 3.27
N ASP A 390 49.27 0.55 4.14
CA ASP A 390 49.92 -0.11 5.29
C ASP A 390 48.91 -0.72 6.27
N ASN A 391 47.75 -0.07 6.42
CA ASN A 391 46.66 -0.52 7.29
C ASN A 391 45.65 -1.43 6.58
N GLY A 392 45.84 -1.73 5.29
CA GLY A 392 45.00 -2.63 4.53
C GLY A 392 45.20 -4.10 4.95
N PHE A 393 44.20 -4.93 4.65
CA PHE A 393 44.28 -6.38 4.80
C PHE A 393 44.28 -7.03 3.42
N TYR A 394 45.17 -7.98 3.22
CA TYR A 394 45.42 -8.58 1.91
C TYR A 394 45.43 -10.11 2.03
N LEU A 395 44.87 -10.77 1.02
CA LEU A 395 44.94 -12.22 0.86
C LEU A 395 46.25 -12.57 0.15
N VAL A 396 47.07 -13.41 0.78
CA VAL A 396 48.40 -13.79 0.27
C VAL A 396 48.62 -15.30 0.39
N ASN A 397 49.42 -15.88 -0.51
CA ASN A 397 49.89 -17.25 -0.41
C ASN A 397 51.39 -17.29 -0.03
N GLY A 398 51.80 -18.33 0.70
CA GLY A 398 53.23 -18.57 0.98
C GLY A 398 53.85 -17.70 2.07
N TYR A 399 53.06 -17.00 2.88
CA TYR A 399 53.53 -16.14 3.97
C TYR A 399 53.67 -16.89 5.31
N GLY A 400 54.89 -16.87 5.88
CA GLY A 400 55.26 -17.49 7.18
C GLY A 400 55.58 -18.99 7.12
N ASP A 401 56.07 -19.55 8.24
CA ASP A 401 56.70 -20.89 8.35
C ASP A 401 55.81 -22.12 7.99
N GLY A 402 54.54 -21.92 7.66
CA GLY A 402 53.56 -23.00 7.46
C GLY A 402 53.05 -23.21 6.03
N GLY A 403 53.38 -22.33 5.08
CA GLY A 403 52.78 -22.33 3.73
C GLY A 403 51.24 -22.09 3.74
N GLY A 404 50.65 -21.89 2.55
CA GLY A 404 49.21 -21.74 2.37
C GLY A 404 48.66 -20.31 2.39
N LEU A 405 47.38 -20.17 2.02
CA LEU A 405 46.67 -18.89 1.96
C LEU A 405 46.40 -18.33 3.36
N LYS A 406 46.67 -17.03 3.55
CA LYS A 406 46.43 -16.29 4.79
C LYS A 406 46.02 -14.85 4.52
N VAL A 407 45.47 -14.21 5.55
CA VAL A 407 45.19 -12.78 5.55
C VAL A 407 46.29 -12.08 6.34
N GLU A 408 46.89 -11.05 5.76
CA GLU A 408 47.96 -10.28 6.41
C GLU A 408 47.78 -8.78 6.26
N ARG A 409 48.44 -8.02 7.15
CA ARG A 409 48.42 -6.55 7.12
C ARG A 409 49.44 -6.01 6.12
N GLY A 410 49.09 -4.93 5.44
CA GLY A 410 49.91 -4.29 4.43
C GLY A 410 51.32 -3.93 4.92
N PHE A 411 51.45 -3.36 6.12
CA PHE A 411 52.76 -3.01 6.68
C PHE A 411 53.66 -4.24 6.86
N THR A 412 53.11 -5.36 7.38
CA THR A 412 53.88 -6.59 7.62
C THR A 412 54.30 -7.28 6.31
N LEU A 413 53.52 -7.08 5.24
CA LEU A 413 53.86 -7.54 3.90
C LEU A 413 55.01 -6.72 3.31
N LYS A 414 54.91 -5.39 3.39
CA LYS A 414 55.94 -4.47 2.89
C LYS A 414 57.29 -4.61 3.62
N GLU A 415 57.28 -4.75 4.94
CA GLU A 415 58.50 -4.98 5.73
C GLU A 415 59.26 -6.24 5.29
N LYS A 416 58.53 -7.26 4.82
CA LYS A 416 59.10 -8.52 4.32
C LYS A 416 59.33 -8.51 2.81
N GLY A 417 59.14 -7.36 2.15
CA GLY A 417 59.39 -7.20 0.72
C GLY A 417 58.31 -7.77 -0.21
N PHE A 418 57.11 -8.08 0.31
CA PHE A 418 55.99 -8.52 -0.52
C PHE A 418 55.27 -7.31 -1.12
N THR A 419 55.18 -7.27 -2.45
CA THR A 419 54.51 -6.21 -3.21
C THR A 419 53.21 -6.68 -3.86
N GLU A 420 53.03 -7.99 -4.04
CA GLU A 420 51.88 -8.60 -4.70
C GLU A 420 50.94 -9.32 -3.71
N CYS A 421 49.64 -9.32 -4.01
CA CYS A 421 48.62 -10.06 -3.27
C CYS A 421 47.57 -10.67 -4.22
N LEU A 422 46.77 -11.60 -3.70
CA LEU A 422 45.67 -12.20 -4.44
C LEU A 422 44.42 -11.32 -4.47
N GLY A 423 44.30 -10.39 -3.51
CA GLY A 423 43.24 -9.39 -3.46
C GLY A 423 43.18 -8.65 -2.13
N THR A 424 42.48 -7.54 -2.10
CA THR A 424 42.23 -6.75 -0.89
C THR A 424 41.05 -7.34 -0.12
N VAL A 425 41.24 -7.64 1.16
CA VAL A 425 40.18 -8.19 2.03
C VAL A 425 39.24 -7.06 2.46
N LEU A 426 37.95 -7.23 2.16
CA LEU A 426 36.91 -6.25 2.47
C LEU A 426 36.11 -6.62 3.71
N LEU A 427 35.84 -7.91 3.89
CA LEU A 427 34.99 -8.41 4.96
C LEU A 427 35.38 -9.83 5.35
N VAL A 428 35.23 -10.15 6.64
CA VAL A 428 35.31 -11.51 7.16
C VAL A 428 33.98 -11.85 7.81
N VAL A 429 33.35 -12.92 7.34
CA VAL A 429 32.04 -13.39 7.81
C VAL A 429 32.26 -14.66 8.63
N ARG A 430 31.63 -14.71 9.80
CA ARG A 430 31.56 -15.90 10.65
C ARG A 430 30.19 -16.57 10.48
N PRO A 431 30.08 -17.88 10.77
CA PRO A 431 28.80 -18.57 10.80
C PRO A 431 27.82 -17.88 11.77
N PRO A 432 26.50 -17.92 11.48
CA PRO A 432 25.49 -17.48 12.43
C PRO A 432 25.53 -18.34 13.70
N LYS A 433 25.18 -17.76 14.84
CA LYS A 433 25.07 -18.46 16.13
C LYS A 433 23.61 -18.54 16.57
N GLU A 434 23.20 -19.69 17.07
CA GLU A 434 21.84 -19.93 17.59
C GLU A 434 21.60 -19.27 18.98
N GLU A 435 22.65 -18.80 19.66
CA GLU A 435 22.51 -18.20 20.99
C GLU A 435 22.31 -16.67 20.91
N ASN A 436 21.07 -16.24 21.22
CA ASN A 436 20.62 -14.88 21.62
C ASN A 436 20.25 -13.80 20.59
N ASP A 437 20.24 -14.05 19.28
CA ASP A 437 19.82 -13.04 18.27
C ASP A 437 18.62 -13.48 17.40
N ASP A 438 17.72 -14.30 17.94
CA ASP A 438 16.36 -14.47 17.38
C ASP A 438 15.51 -13.22 17.70
N GLN A 439 15.92 -12.05 17.19
CA GLN A 439 15.07 -10.84 17.15
C GLN A 439 14.12 -10.87 15.93
N LEU A 440 13.60 -12.06 15.62
CA LEU A 440 12.40 -12.28 14.84
C LEU A 440 11.46 -13.22 15.61
N SER A 441 11.51 -13.20 16.96
CA SER A 441 10.54 -13.92 17.78
C SER A 441 9.17 -13.27 17.60
N ASP A 442 8.20 -14.04 17.11
CA ASP A 442 6.77 -13.72 17.01
C ASP A 442 6.09 -13.43 18.39
N GLU A 443 6.86 -13.16 19.44
CA GLU A 443 6.41 -13.05 20.83
C GLU A 443 5.99 -11.61 21.24
N ASP A 444 6.09 -10.61 20.37
CA ASP A 444 5.59 -9.24 20.63
C ASP A 444 4.10 -9.07 20.22
N TRP A 445 3.25 -10.04 20.59
CA TRP A 445 1.79 -9.95 20.41
C TRP A 445 0.97 -10.27 21.67
N GLU A 446 1.54 -10.09 22.87
CA GLU A 446 0.77 -10.07 24.14
C GLU A 446 0.44 -8.66 24.65
#